data_AF-A0A8X6KRR4-F1
#
_entry.id   AF-A0A8X6KRR4-F1
#
_cell.length_a   1.000
_cell.length_b   1.000
_cell.length_c   1.000
_cell.angle_alpha   90.00
_cell.angle_beta   90.00
_cell.angle_gamma   90.00
#
_symmetry.space_group_name_H-M   'P 1'
#
loop_
_entity.id
_entity.type
_entity.pdbx_description
1 polymer ?
#
loop_
_entity_poly.entity_id
_entity_poly.type
_entity_poly.pdbx_seq_one_letter_code
_entity_poly.pdbx_strand_id
1 'polypeptide(L)'
;MILSEIQDSICGNGVVEKNEQCDCGWEEDCEESCCFPMRTNPPRDEPPCMLRPNVICSPSQGPCCSHDCSLKIGEECRGDNGCRSPSYCDGKGPQCPPSTNKPNKTVCNEEFVCYMGECTGSICVAYGLESCQCRRGPNDPATKACELCCKLPGDDFSCKSSFEWNSAPYDVPDLYAKPGTPCDNYNGYCDVFQKCRENFQVDPSGPLATLRKLFLSNESMASVKRWILMHWWVAVILGLCLVICMSIIVRLFGKPSESLKPLSDSGQTNKSIGILRPCSNQPLVKARTQALAANSNIALAHTSSHRKSTSNFVRTSVSSFSNKHRSLLMTGNGWV
;
A
#
# COMPACT_ATOMS: atom_id res chain seq x y z
N MET A 1 -16.39 -7.18 25.20
CA MET A 1 -15.22 -6.29 25.10
C MET A 1 -15.76 -4.93 24.71
N ILE A 2 -15.91 -4.03 25.67
CA ILE A 2 -16.37 -2.66 25.43
C ILE A 2 -15.11 -1.87 25.05
N LEU A 3 -15.17 -1.06 24.00
CA LEU A 3 -14.09 -0.12 23.70
C LEU A 3 -14.13 0.96 24.78
N SER A 4 -13.06 1.08 25.57
CA SER A 4 -13.07 1.83 26.83
C SER A 4 -13.09 3.33 26.59
N GLU A 5 -14.25 3.91 26.90
CA GLU A 5 -14.52 5.33 27.14
C GLU A 5 -14.25 6.33 26.00
N ILE A 6 -14.79 7.53 26.22
CA ILE A 6 -14.67 8.68 25.33
C ILE A 6 -13.21 9.13 25.40
N GLN A 7 -12.66 9.65 24.30
CA GLN A 7 -11.29 10.16 24.24
C GLN A 7 -11.10 11.28 25.27
N ASP A 8 -10.54 10.94 26.42
CA ASP A 8 -10.02 11.88 27.42
C ASP A 8 -8.83 12.64 26.82
N SER A 9 -8.70 13.91 27.19
CA SER A 9 -7.62 14.79 26.70
C SER A 9 -6.24 14.32 27.21
N ILE A 10 -5.28 14.11 26.30
CA ILE A 10 -3.96 13.55 26.64
C ILE A 10 -2.83 14.57 26.43
N CYS A 11 -2.68 15.50 27.38
CA CYS A 11 -1.52 16.37 27.51
C CYS A 11 -0.18 15.66 27.24
N GLY A 12 0.68 16.27 26.41
CA GLY A 12 1.95 15.71 25.96
C GLY A 12 1.88 15.02 24.60
N ASN A 13 0.84 15.28 23.79
CA ASN A 13 0.66 14.76 22.43
C ASN A 13 0.92 15.80 21.32
N GLY A 14 0.95 17.10 21.67
CA GLY A 14 1.19 18.23 20.77
C GLY A 14 -0.07 18.84 20.13
N VAL A 15 -1.26 18.48 20.60
CA VAL A 15 -2.56 18.96 20.10
C VAL A 15 -3.44 19.39 21.26
N VAL A 16 -3.82 20.67 21.29
CA VAL A 16 -4.60 21.25 22.40
C VAL A 16 -6.03 20.69 22.43
N GLU A 17 -6.34 19.88 23.45
CA GLU A 17 -7.67 19.31 23.65
C GLU A 17 -8.52 20.12 24.66
N LYS A 18 -9.78 19.71 24.88
CA LYS A 18 -10.84 20.55 25.48
C LYS A 18 -10.58 21.04 26.91
N ASN A 19 -9.69 20.39 27.65
CA ASN A 19 -9.36 20.72 29.04
C ASN A 19 -8.00 21.44 29.19
N GLU A 20 -7.31 21.68 28.09
CA GLU A 20 -5.94 22.18 28.04
C GLU A 20 -5.92 23.60 27.45
N GLN A 21 -4.88 24.37 27.75
CA GLN A 21 -4.70 25.70 27.15
C GLN A 21 -3.68 25.66 26.01
N CYS A 22 -2.70 24.78 26.08
CA CYS A 22 -1.60 24.61 25.15
C CYS A 22 -1.04 23.19 25.32
N ASP A 23 -0.34 22.66 24.33
CA ASP A 23 0.41 21.41 24.49
C ASP A 23 1.68 21.44 23.63
N CYS A 24 2.83 21.63 24.27
CA CYS A 24 4.13 21.63 23.62
C CYS A 24 4.82 20.25 23.64
N GLY A 25 4.13 19.19 24.07
CA GLY A 25 4.73 17.87 24.28
C GLY A 25 5.39 17.71 25.65
N TRP A 26 6.34 16.78 25.73
CA TRP A 26 7.09 16.46 26.95
C TRP A 26 8.26 17.44 27.16
N GLU A 27 8.87 17.41 28.35
CA GLU A 27 9.97 18.31 28.70
C GLU A 27 11.21 18.17 27.79
N GLU A 28 11.40 17.01 27.14
CA GLU A 28 12.41 16.79 26.11
C GLU A 28 12.07 17.35 24.71
N ASP A 29 10.78 17.54 24.38
CA ASP A 29 10.30 17.97 23.06
C ASP A 29 9.83 19.44 23.03
N CYS A 30 9.50 20.01 24.20
CA CYS A 30 8.92 21.35 24.34
C CYS A 30 9.97 22.47 24.16
N GLU A 31 10.22 22.87 22.92
CA GLU A 31 11.12 23.99 22.59
C GLU A 31 10.56 25.38 22.98
N GLU A 32 9.26 25.51 23.24
CA GLU A 32 8.61 26.81 23.50
C GLU A 32 8.56 27.21 24.99
N SER A 33 8.73 28.51 25.25
CA SER A 33 8.64 29.08 26.61
C SER A 33 7.23 29.47 27.04
N CYS A 34 6.21 29.21 26.21
CA CYS A 34 4.85 29.74 26.41
C CYS A 34 3.94 28.78 27.18
N CYS A 35 4.10 27.48 26.96
CA CYS A 35 3.40 26.42 27.69
C CYS A 35 4.25 25.81 28.82
N PHE A 36 3.60 25.18 29.80
CA PHE A 36 4.26 24.22 30.70
C PHE A 36 4.25 22.82 30.08
N PRO A 37 5.42 22.17 29.91
CA PRO A 37 5.51 20.84 29.29
C PRO A 37 4.87 19.74 30.14
N MET A 38 4.51 18.64 29.48
CA MET A 38 4.14 17.42 30.17
C MET A 38 5.35 16.82 30.89
N ARG A 39 5.15 16.42 32.16
CA ARG A 39 6.18 15.85 33.04
C ARG A 39 5.59 14.70 33.85
N THR A 40 6.40 13.68 34.12
CA THR A 40 6.00 12.52 34.96
C THR A 40 5.63 12.90 36.39
N ASN A 41 6.20 13.99 36.93
CA ASN A 41 5.86 14.56 38.24
C ASN A 41 5.87 16.10 38.14
N PRO A 42 4.78 16.76 37.74
CA PRO A 42 4.74 18.21 37.60
C PRO A 42 4.72 18.91 38.98
N PRO A 43 5.40 20.07 39.13
CA PRO A 43 5.21 20.95 40.29
C PRO A 43 3.75 21.41 40.41
N ARG A 44 3.28 21.67 41.63
CA ARG A 44 1.91 22.18 41.86
C ARG A 44 1.67 23.57 41.25
N ASP A 45 2.73 24.35 41.15
CA ASP A 45 2.73 25.73 40.64
C ASP A 45 3.02 25.79 39.12
N GLU A 46 3.36 24.65 38.50
CA GLU A 46 3.60 24.48 37.06
C GLU A 46 2.73 23.33 36.50
N PRO A 47 1.40 23.49 36.46
CA PRO A 47 0.50 22.48 35.90
C PRO A 47 0.76 22.29 34.40
N PRO A 48 0.88 21.04 33.91
CA PRO A 48 1.23 20.77 32.52
C PRO A 48 0.08 21.13 31.57
N CYS A 49 0.41 21.45 30.32
CA CYS A 49 -0.54 21.88 29.29
C CYS A 49 -1.39 23.12 29.64
N MET A 50 -0.82 23.98 30.50
CA MET A 50 -1.33 25.32 30.81
C MET A 50 -0.32 26.39 30.38
N LEU A 51 -0.83 27.59 30.05
CA LEU A 51 0.01 28.72 29.67
C LEU A 51 0.79 29.25 30.89
N ARG A 52 2.03 29.70 30.66
CA ARG A 52 2.86 30.29 31.72
C ARG A 52 2.33 31.67 32.16
N PRO A 53 2.61 32.11 33.40
CA PRO A 53 2.19 33.44 33.86
C PRO A 53 2.68 34.56 32.93
N ASN A 54 1.78 35.51 32.62
CA ASN A 54 2.01 36.70 31.79
C ASN A 54 2.18 36.47 30.27
N VAL A 55 1.92 35.27 29.74
CA VAL A 55 1.83 35.05 28.28
C VAL A 55 0.40 35.20 27.77
N ILE A 56 0.24 35.46 26.45
CA ILE A 56 -1.08 35.64 25.81
C ILE A 56 -1.49 34.37 25.06
N CYS A 57 -0.52 33.68 24.45
CA CYS A 57 -0.76 32.48 23.64
C CYS A 57 0.47 31.56 23.67
N SER A 58 0.32 30.38 23.06
CA SER A 58 1.40 29.42 22.78
C SER A 58 1.36 29.02 21.29
N PRO A 59 2.51 28.87 20.61
CA PRO A 59 2.59 28.31 19.25
C PRO A 59 1.82 27.00 19.05
N SER A 60 1.78 26.10 20.04
CA SER A 60 0.96 24.87 20.00
C SER A 60 -0.54 25.11 19.74
N GLN A 61 -1.07 26.27 20.15
CA GLN A 61 -2.47 26.62 19.93
C GLN A 61 -2.76 26.97 18.46
N GLY A 62 -1.75 27.41 17.69
CA GLY A 62 -1.90 27.76 16.29
C GLY A 62 -0.90 28.80 15.76
N PRO A 63 -0.79 28.92 14.43
CA PRO A 63 0.27 29.67 13.76
C PRO A 63 0.17 31.21 13.90
N CYS A 64 -0.88 31.73 14.54
CA CYS A 64 -1.00 33.16 14.85
C CYS A 64 -0.43 33.56 16.22
N CYS A 65 0.24 32.64 16.93
CA CYS A 65 1.12 33.00 18.05
C CYS A 65 2.58 33.14 17.57
N SER A 66 3.33 34.08 18.12
CA SER A 66 4.80 34.13 18.01
C SER A 66 5.47 33.19 19.02
N HIS A 67 6.74 32.87 18.80
CA HIS A 67 7.59 32.22 19.80
C HIS A 67 7.77 33.10 21.06
N ASP A 68 7.57 34.42 20.93
CA ASP A 68 7.49 35.40 22.03
C ASP A 68 6.12 35.40 22.74
N CYS A 69 5.33 34.33 22.58
CA CYS A 69 4.06 34.08 23.27
C CYS A 69 2.99 35.18 23.12
N SER A 70 3.04 35.89 22.00
CA SER A 70 2.25 37.07 21.66
C SER A 70 1.50 36.90 20.33
N LEU A 71 0.36 37.57 20.18
CA LEU A 71 -0.51 37.41 19.01
C LEU A 71 -0.01 38.20 17.80
N LYS A 72 0.06 37.51 16.67
CA LYS A 72 0.43 38.07 15.36
C LYS A 72 -0.73 38.84 14.73
N ILE A 73 -0.40 39.88 13.96
CA ILE A 73 -1.37 40.71 13.23
C ILE A 73 -0.84 40.96 11.82
N GLY A 74 -1.64 40.65 10.79
CA GLY A 74 -1.28 40.87 9.38
C GLY A 74 -0.28 39.86 8.78
N GLU A 75 0.35 38.99 9.59
CA GLU A 75 1.16 37.88 9.08
C GLU A 75 0.29 36.79 8.42
N GLU A 76 0.81 36.16 7.36
CA GLU A 76 0.15 35.06 6.67
C GLU A 76 0.23 33.76 7.48
N CYS A 77 -0.92 33.18 7.81
CA CYS A 77 -1.02 31.97 8.62
C CYS A 77 -1.52 30.74 7.84
N ARG A 78 -2.03 30.95 6.62
CA ARG A 78 -2.39 29.90 5.67
C ARG A 78 -2.34 30.47 4.26
N GLY A 79 -1.43 29.96 3.42
CA GLY A 79 -1.28 30.42 2.04
C GLY A 79 -2.40 29.98 1.10
N ASP A 80 -2.33 30.46 -0.14
CA ASP A 80 -3.24 30.07 -1.23
C ASP A 80 -3.10 28.58 -1.58
N ASN A 81 -4.22 27.85 -1.62
CA ASN A 81 -4.24 26.41 -1.97
C ASN A 81 -4.85 26.12 -3.36
N GLY A 82 -4.95 27.14 -4.21
CA GLY A 82 -5.66 27.11 -5.49
C GLY A 82 -7.12 27.53 -5.36
N CYS A 83 -7.85 27.07 -4.33
CA CYS A 83 -9.29 27.27 -4.16
C CYS A 83 -9.74 28.12 -2.97
N ARG A 84 -8.83 28.48 -2.08
CA ARG A 84 -9.04 29.41 -0.97
C ARG A 84 -7.93 30.44 -0.98
N SER A 85 -8.29 31.70 -0.83
CA SER A 85 -7.35 32.82 -0.72
C SER A 85 -6.47 32.68 0.53
N PRO A 86 -5.27 33.30 0.56
CA PRO A 86 -4.45 33.33 1.76
C PRO A 86 -5.22 33.97 2.93
N SER A 87 -4.89 33.55 4.16
CA SER A 87 -5.47 34.03 5.40
C SER A 87 -4.40 34.61 6.30
N TYR A 88 -4.75 35.71 6.98
CA TYR A 88 -3.84 36.53 7.76
C TYR A 88 -4.34 36.63 9.21
N CYS A 89 -3.41 36.67 10.16
CA CYS A 89 -3.74 36.78 11.58
C CYS A 89 -4.45 38.10 11.90
N ASP A 90 -5.58 38.04 12.61
CA ASP A 90 -6.43 39.19 12.90
C ASP A 90 -6.25 39.78 14.31
N GLY A 91 -5.27 39.28 15.06
CA GLY A 91 -4.96 39.68 16.43
C GLY A 91 -5.95 39.22 17.51
N LYS A 92 -7.00 38.46 17.17
CA LYS A 92 -8.01 38.03 18.16
C LYS A 92 -7.67 36.71 18.87
N GLY A 93 -6.74 35.92 18.33
CA GLY A 93 -6.32 34.65 18.92
C GLY A 93 -5.25 33.91 18.10
N PRO A 94 -4.73 32.78 18.62
CA PRO A 94 -3.67 32.00 17.98
C PRO A 94 -4.15 31.19 16.77
N GLN A 95 -5.47 31.02 16.64
CA GLN A 95 -6.10 30.28 15.54
C GLN A 95 -6.07 31.09 14.24
N CYS A 96 -5.61 30.49 13.15
CA CYS A 96 -5.62 31.12 11.84
C CYS A 96 -7.05 31.23 11.27
N PRO A 97 -7.61 32.43 11.06
CA PRO A 97 -8.99 32.61 10.64
C PRO A 97 -9.33 31.87 9.33
N PRO A 98 -10.60 31.53 9.08
CA PRO A 98 -11.00 30.76 7.91
C PRO A 98 -10.67 31.52 6.63
N SER A 99 -9.92 30.87 5.73
CA SER A 99 -9.60 31.41 4.40
C SER A 99 -10.88 31.66 3.60
N THR A 100 -10.92 32.77 2.86
CA THR A 100 -12.04 33.06 1.95
C THR A 100 -12.00 32.10 0.76
N ASN A 101 -13.12 31.43 0.47
CA ASN A 101 -13.24 30.56 -0.69
C ASN A 101 -13.21 31.38 -1.98
N LYS A 102 -12.47 30.92 -2.98
CA LYS A 102 -12.52 31.47 -4.34
C LYS A 102 -13.84 31.07 -5.03
N PRO A 103 -14.24 31.74 -6.13
CA PRO A 103 -15.47 31.41 -6.83
C PRO A 103 -15.56 29.93 -7.22
N ASN A 104 -16.77 29.37 -7.14
CA ASN A 104 -17.04 28.06 -7.74
C ASN A 104 -16.69 28.12 -9.24
N LYS A 105 -16.19 27.01 -9.79
CA LYS A 105 -15.70 26.86 -11.18
C LYS A 105 -14.33 27.47 -11.50
N THR A 106 -13.63 28.11 -10.57
CA THR A 106 -12.20 28.46 -10.77
C THR A 106 -11.39 27.18 -10.97
N VAL A 107 -10.57 27.09 -12.04
CA VAL A 107 -9.74 25.91 -12.33
C VAL A 107 -8.62 25.75 -11.30
N CYS A 108 -8.36 24.51 -10.90
CA CYS A 108 -7.34 24.14 -9.92
C CYS A 108 -6.72 22.79 -10.30
N ASN A 109 -5.40 22.62 -10.06
CA ASN A 109 -4.66 21.40 -10.43
C ASN A 109 -4.90 20.94 -11.89
N GLU A 110 -5.03 21.89 -12.81
CA GLU A 110 -5.20 21.73 -14.27
C GLU A 110 -6.49 21.04 -14.76
N GLU A 111 -6.95 19.99 -14.09
CA GLU A 111 -8.08 19.13 -14.52
C GLU A 111 -9.32 19.20 -13.61
N PHE A 112 -9.23 19.91 -12.47
CA PHE A 112 -10.30 20.10 -11.50
C PHE A 112 -10.75 21.57 -11.42
N VAL A 113 -11.86 21.80 -10.73
CA VAL A 113 -12.36 23.13 -10.37
C VAL A 113 -12.73 23.22 -8.89
N CYS A 114 -12.61 24.42 -8.38
CA CYS A 114 -13.03 24.79 -7.04
C CYS A 114 -14.55 24.68 -6.88
N TYR A 115 -14.96 23.98 -5.83
CA TYR A 115 -16.34 23.91 -5.35
C TYR A 115 -16.33 24.11 -3.83
N MET A 116 -17.00 25.15 -3.34
CA MET A 116 -17.04 25.52 -1.92
C MET A 116 -15.66 25.61 -1.23
N GLY A 117 -14.63 25.99 -1.99
CA GLY A 117 -13.25 26.08 -1.52
C GLY A 117 -12.43 24.79 -1.57
N GLU A 118 -12.94 23.73 -2.20
CA GLU A 118 -12.22 22.45 -2.38
C GLU A 118 -11.98 22.15 -3.86
N CYS A 119 -10.83 21.58 -4.19
CA CYS A 119 -10.44 21.27 -5.56
C CYS A 119 -10.94 19.87 -5.96
N THR A 120 -12.26 19.74 -6.17
CA THR A 120 -12.96 18.45 -6.28
C THR A 120 -13.94 18.36 -7.45
N GLY A 121 -14.39 19.48 -8.02
CA GLY A 121 -15.26 19.47 -9.20
C GLY A 121 -14.49 19.14 -10.48
N SER A 122 -15.13 18.54 -11.49
CA SER A 122 -14.49 18.31 -12.80
C SER A 122 -14.40 19.60 -13.62
N ILE A 123 -13.30 19.80 -14.37
CA ILE A 123 -13.14 20.93 -15.29
C ILE A 123 -14.25 21.06 -16.36
N CYS A 124 -14.97 19.98 -16.70
CA CYS A 124 -16.21 20.07 -17.51
C CYS A 124 -17.16 21.18 -17.01
N VAL A 125 -17.27 21.33 -15.68
CA VAL A 125 -18.19 22.26 -15.03
C VAL A 125 -17.79 23.73 -15.24
N ALA A 126 -16.50 24.04 -15.47
CA ALA A 126 -16.06 25.38 -15.88
C ALA A 126 -16.69 25.80 -17.21
N TYR A 127 -16.68 24.89 -18.19
CA TYR A 127 -17.23 25.07 -19.53
C TYR A 127 -18.76 24.90 -19.59
N GLY A 128 -19.43 24.70 -18.46
CA GLY A 128 -20.89 24.50 -18.39
C GLY A 128 -21.36 23.09 -18.79
N LEU A 129 -20.43 22.14 -18.87
CA LEU A 129 -20.67 20.74 -19.20
C LEU A 129 -20.74 19.87 -17.92
N GLU A 130 -21.35 18.70 -18.01
CA GLU A 130 -21.34 17.67 -16.96
C GLU A 130 -20.23 16.66 -17.22
N SER A 131 -19.57 16.17 -16.16
CA SER A 131 -18.58 15.09 -16.23
C SER A 131 -19.23 13.73 -16.46
N CYS A 132 -18.64 12.90 -17.32
CA CYS A 132 -19.13 11.56 -17.63
C CYS A 132 -17.96 10.58 -17.87
N GLN A 133 -18.24 9.27 -17.88
CA GLN A 133 -17.24 8.25 -18.20
C GLN A 133 -17.33 7.88 -19.68
N CYS A 134 -16.22 7.98 -20.41
CA CYS A 134 -16.15 7.45 -21.77
C CYS A 134 -16.23 5.92 -21.78
N ARG A 135 -16.89 5.38 -22.81
CA ARG A 135 -16.90 3.94 -23.12
C ARG A 135 -15.96 3.68 -24.29
N ARG A 136 -15.20 2.59 -24.22
CA ARG A 136 -14.25 2.19 -25.25
C ARG A 136 -14.96 1.32 -26.30
N GLY A 137 -15.00 1.77 -27.57
CA GLY A 137 -15.43 0.96 -28.70
C GLY A 137 -14.34 -0.03 -29.18
N PRO A 138 -14.68 -0.97 -30.07
CA PRO A 138 -13.74 -2.01 -30.52
C PRO A 138 -12.54 -1.46 -31.29
N ASN A 139 -12.67 -0.29 -31.92
CA ASN A 139 -11.61 0.38 -32.68
C ASN A 139 -10.87 1.45 -31.85
N ASP A 140 -11.29 1.72 -30.61
CA ASP A 140 -10.74 2.81 -29.79
C ASP A 140 -9.45 2.38 -29.04
N PRO A 141 -8.54 3.33 -28.77
CA PRO A 141 -7.33 3.08 -28.00
C PRO A 141 -7.65 2.60 -26.58
N ALA A 142 -6.72 1.85 -25.98
CA ALA A 142 -6.87 1.34 -24.61
C ALA A 142 -6.98 2.44 -23.54
N THR A 143 -6.66 3.69 -23.90
CA THR A 143 -6.77 4.87 -23.04
C THR A 143 -8.18 5.45 -22.95
N LYS A 144 -9.08 5.19 -23.92
CA LYS A 144 -10.32 5.97 -24.06
C LYS A 144 -11.28 5.90 -22.88
N ALA A 145 -11.26 4.80 -22.13
CA ALA A 145 -12.03 4.68 -20.88
C ALA A 145 -11.48 5.51 -19.70
N CYS A 146 -10.32 6.16 -19.88
CA CYS A 146 -9.60 6.98 -18.90
C CYS A 146 -9.18 8.35 -19.46
N GLU A 147 -9.66 8.72 -20.64
CA GLU A 147 -9.65 10.13 -21.08
C GLU A 147 -10.66 10.91 -20.21
N LEU A 148 -10.40 12.19 -19.95
CA LEU A 148 -11.40 13.06 -19.31
C LEU A 148 -12.55 13.26 -20.29
N CYS A 149 -13.79 13.02 -19.86
CA CYS A 149 -14.95 13.10 -20.74
C CYS A 149 -16.08 13.98 -20.17
N CYS A 150 -16.70 14.76 -21.05
CA CYS A 150 -17.78 15.69 -20.75
C CYS A 150 -19.00 15.44 -21.65
N LYS A 151 -20.20 15.71 -21.13
CA LYS A 151 -21.47 15.79 -21.89
C LYS A 151 -22.13 17.16 -21.68
N LEU A 152 -23.04 17.54 -22.58
CA LEU A 152 -23.99 18.63 -22.29
C LEU A 152 -24.89 18.22 -21.10
N PRO A 153 -25.38 19.18 -20.28
CA PRO A 153 -26.18 18.87 -19.11
C PRO A 153 -27.53 18.23 -19.49
N GLY A 154 -27.94 17.20 -18.73
CA GLY A 154 -29.09 16.34 -19.06
C GLY A 154 -28.70 14.99 -19.69
N ASP A 155 -29.62 14.03 -19.72
CA ASP A 155 -29.29 12.60 -19.93
C ASP A 155 -29.35 12.10 -21.37
N ASP A 156 -30.02 12.82 -22.29
CA ASP A 156 -30.09 12.47 -23.71
C ASP A 156 -28.76 12.73 -24.48
N PHE A 157 -27.80 13.41 -23.84
CA PHE A 157 -26.55 13.83 -24.48
C PHE A 157 -25.43 12.79 -24.36
N SER A 158 -24.80 12.46 -25.48
CA SER A 158 -23.68 11.52 -25.52
C SER A 158 -22.44 12.08 -24.82
N CYS A 159 -21.79 11.22 -24.03
CA CYS A 159 -20.50 11.49 -23.43
C CYS A 159 -19.41 11.52 -24.51
N LYS A 160 -18.59 12.58 -24.53
CA LYS A 160 -17.47 12.76 -25.46
C LYS A 160 -16.16 13.04 -24.72
N SER A 161 -15.06 12.59 -25.32
CA SER A 161 -13.70 12.84 -24.81
C SER A 161 -13.35 14.33 -24.87
N SER A 162 -12.55 14.83 -23.93
CA SER A 162 -12.01 16.20 -23.92
C SER A 162 -11.30 16.54 -25.24
N PHE A 163 -10.60 15.55 -25.80
CA PHE A 163 -9.98 15.58 -27.12
C PHE A 163 -10.94 15.91 -28.28
N GLU A 164 -12.26 15.69 -28.10
CA GLU A 164 -13.33 16.06 -29.05
C GLU A 164 -13.99 17.42 -28.74
N TRP A 165 -13.64 18.07 -27.63
CA TRP A 165 -14.21 19.34 -27.15
C TRP A 165 -13.31 20.58 -27.37
N ASN A 166 -12.13 20.41 -28.00
CA ASN A 166 -11.22 21.49 -28.42
C ASN A 166 -11.77 22.32 -29.63
N SER A 167 -13.05 22.69 -29.64
CA SER A 167 -13.64 23.43 -30.76
C SER A 167 -14.80 24.33 -30.34
N ALA A 168 -14.71 25.60 -30.77
CA ALA A 168 -15.65 26.65 -30.42
C ALA A 168 -17.12 26.23 -30.65
N PRO A 169 -18.02 26.44 -29.67
CA PRO A 169 -17.91 27.39 -28.56
C PRO A 169 -17.23 26.86 -27.28
N TYR A 170 -16.72 25.63 -27.26
CA TYR A 170 -16.02 25.05 -26.11
C TYR A 170 -14.52 24.94 -26.39
N ASP A 171 -13.71 24.91 -25.33
CA ASP A 171 -12.24 24.82 -25.41
C ASP A 171 -11.73 23.99 -24.21
N VAL A 172 -12.29 22.78 -24.06
CA VAL A 172 -11.94 21.88 -22.95
C VAL A 172 -10.59 21.24 -23.26
N PRO A 173 -9.55 21.45 -22.44
CA PRO A 173 -8.19 21.00 -22.79
C PRO A 173 -8.06 19.47 -22.81
N ASP A 174 -7.19 18.98 -23.70
CA ASP A 174 -6.73 17.60 -23.81
C ASP A 174 -6.24 17.04 -22.47
N LEU A 175 -7.09 16.24 -21.81
CA LEU A 175 -6.83 15.73 -20.47
C LEU A 175 -7.23 14.26 -20.32
N TYR A 176 -6.48 13.56 -19.47
CA TYR A 176 -6.85 12.24 -18.97
C TYR A 176 -7.40 12.35 -17.55
N ALA A 177 -8.06 11.30 -17.07
CA ALA A 177 -8.50 11.22 -15.68
C ALA A 177 -7.32 11.01 -14.73
N LYS A 178 -7.43 11.42 -13.46
CA LYS A 178 -6.42 11.06 -12.45
C LYS A 178 -6.36 9.53 -12.25
N PRO A 179 -5.17 8.95 -12.00
CA PRO A 179 -5.07 7.57 -11.53
C PRO A 179 -5.93 7.34 -10.28
N GLY A 180 -6.68 6.24 -10.25
CA GLY A 180 -7.70 5.96 -9.23
C GLY A 180 -9.10 6.47 -9.57
N THR A 181 -9.31 7.21 -10.66
CA THR A 181 -10.66 7.55 -11.14
C THR A 181 -11.39 6.29 -11.62
N PRO A 182 -12.67 6.07 -11.26
CA PRO A 182 -13.43 4.93 -11.74
C PRO A 182 -13.75 5.03 -13.25
N CYS A 183 -13.66 3.90 -13.94
CA CYS A 183 -13.86 3.77 -15.38
C CYS A 183 -14.77 2.56 -15.70
N ASP A 184 -15.17 2.47 -16.97
CA ASP A 184 -16.12 1.49 -17.51
C ASP A 184 -17.37 1.27 -16.64
N ASN A 185 -18.12 2.34 -16.38
CA ASN A 185 -19.33 2.31 -15.55
C ASN A 185 -19.04 1.80 -14.12
N TYR A 186 -17.91 2.22 -13.54
CA TYR A 186 -17.38 1.79 -12.23
C TYR A 186 -16.91 0.32 -12.16
N ASN A 187 -16.79 -0.39 -13.29
CA ASN A 187 -16.24 -1.74 -13.34
C ASN A 187 -14.69 -1.78 -13.35
N GLY A 188 -14.01 -0.64 -13.20
CA GLY A 188 -12.55 -0.56 -13.11
C GLY A 188 -12.04 0.77 -12.59
N TYR A 189 -10.72 0.92 -12.51
CA TYR A 189 -10.03 2.17 -12.16
C TYR A 189 -8.89 2.49 -13.12
N CYS A 190 -8.69 3.78 -13.41
CA CYS A 190 -7.59 4.25 -14.26
C CYS A 190 -6.24 4.11 -13.56
N ASP A 191 -5.24 3.59 -14.27
CA ASP A 191 -3.86 3.48 -13.75
C ASP A 191 -2.95 4.64 -14.21
N VAL A 192 -1.70 4.62 -13.74
CA VAL A 192 -0.67 5.63 -14.07
C VAL A 192 -0.29 5.61 -15.58
N PHE A 193 -0.66 4.57 -16.32
CA PHE A 193 -0.49 4.48 -17.77
C PHE A 193 -1.76 4.84 -18.54
N GLN A 194 -2.73 5.47 -17.86
CA GLN A 194 -4.04 5.87 -18.36
C GLN A 194 -4.83 4.73 -19.00
N LYS A 195 -4.73 3.53 -18.45
CA LYS A 195 -5.54 2.37 -18.87
C LYS A 195 -6.55 2.03 -17.79
N CYS A 196 -7.78 1.76 -18.22
CA CYS A 196 -8.81 1.25 -17.32
C CYS A 196 -8.44 -0.18 -16.91
N ARG A 197 -8.15 -0.39 -15.62
CA ARG A 197 -7.98 -1.71 -15.03
C ARG A 197 -9.33 -2.19 -14.53
N GLU A 198 -9.92 -3.09 -15.30
CA GLU A 198 -11.13 -3.83 -14.90
C GLU A 198 -10.92 -4.46 -13.52
N ASN A 199 -11.96 -4.39 -12.69
CA ASN A 199 -11.93 -4.71 -11.27
C ASN A 199 -11.96 -6.23 -10.98
N PHE A 200 -11.57 -7.05 -11.97
CA PHE A 200 -11.41 -8.50 -11.88
C PHE A 200 -10.31 -8.94 -10.88
N GLN A 201 -9.68 -7.99 -10.18
CA GLN A 201 -8.72 -8.18 -9.10
C GLN A 201 -9.27 -7.82 -7.71
N VAL A 202 -10.54 -7.39 -7.58
CA VAL A 202 -11.25 -7.39 -6.27
C VAL A 202 -12.23 -8.54 -6.10
N ASP A 203 -12.26 -9.48 -7.04
CA ASP A 203 -12.74 -10.82 -6.76
C ASP A 203 -11.74 -11.49 -5.78
N PRO A 204 -12.07 -11.72 -4.48
CA PRO A 204 -11.18 -12.45 -3.57
C PRO A 204 -11.04 -13.93 -3.96
N SER A 205 -11.83 -14.35 -4.95
CA SER A 205 -11.77 -15.59 -5.71
C SER A 205 -10.51 -15.69 -6.56
N GLY A 206 -9.33 -15.78 -5.93
CA GLY A 206 -8.05 -16.03 -6.62
C GLY A 206 -8.06 -17.31 -7.47
N PRO A 207 -7.00 -17.61 -8.25
CA PRO A 207 -7.04 -18.58 -9.37
C PRO A 207 -7.51 -20.00 -9.01
N LEU A 208 -7.41 -20.40 -7.74
CA LEU A 208 -7.98 -21.65 -7.20
C LEU A 208 -9.52 -21.72 -7.34
N ALA A 209 -10.22 -20.59 -7.22
CA ALA A 209 -11.67 -20.51 -7.35
C ALA A 209 -12.13 -20.72 -8.81
N THR A 210 -11.40 -20.16 -9.77
CA THR A 210 -11.64 -20.40 -11.21
C THR A 210 -11.46 -21.87 -11.57
N LEU A 211 -10.38 -22.50 -11.08
CA LEU A 211 -10.19 -23.96 -11.20
C LEU A 211 -11.33 -24.75 -10.54
N ARG A 212 -11.75 -24.38 -9.33
CA ARG A 212 -12.88 -25.03 -8.64
C ARG A 212 -14.19 -24.90 -9.43
N LYS A 213 -14.46 -23.74 -10.04
CA LYS A 213 -15.67 -23.47 -10.84
C LYS A 213 -15.68 -24.26 -12.15
N LEU A 214 -14.51 -24.49 -12.77
CA LEU A 214 -14.36 -25.29 -13.99
C LEU A 214 -14.43 -26.80 -13.71
N PHE A 215 -13.68 -27.30 -12.72
CA PHE A 215 -13.61 -28.74 -12.44
C PHE A 215 -14.80 -29.28 -11.63
N LEU A 216 -15.35 -28.49 -10.71
CA LEU A 216 -16.36 -28.93 -9.72
C LEU A 216 -17.68 -28.16 -9.84
N SER A 217 -18.07 -27.78 -11.07
CA SER A 217 -19.45 -27.37 -11.37
C SER A 217 -20.42 -28.54 -11.14
N ASN A 218 -21.58 -28.25 -10.57
CA ASN A 218 -22.66 -29.25 -10.42
C ASN A 218 -23.11 -29.82 -11.78
N GLU A 219 -22.98 -29.05 -12.87
CA GLU A 219 -23.34 -29.48 -14.22
C GLU A 219 -22.30 -30.45 -14.82
N SER A 220 -21.00 -30.18 -14.63
CA SER A 220 -19.95 -31.10 -15.08
C SER A 220 -20.00 -32.41 -14.28
N MET A 221 -20.20 -32.34 -12.96
CA MET A 221 -20.41 -33.50 -12.09
C MET A 221 -21.63 -34.34 -12.52
N ALA A 222 -22.74 -33.71 -12.90
CA ALA A 222 -23.93 -34.43 -13.38
C ALA A 222 -23.70 -35.14 -14.72
N SER A 223 -22.95 -34.53 -15.65
CA SER A 223 -22.61 -35.13 -16.94
C SER A 223 -21.64 -36.31 -16.78
N VAL A 224 -20.59 -36.16 -15.96
CA VAL A 224 -19.64 -37.24 -15.61
C VAL A 224 -20.36 -38.41 -14.94
N LYS A 225 -21.29 -38.15 -14.01
CA LYS A 225 -22.10 -39.20 -13.36
C LYS A 225 -22.93 -40.02 -14.37
N ARG A 226 -23.52 -39.37 -15.38
CA ARG A 226 -24.24 -40.06 -16.48
C ARG A 226 -23.29 -40.89 -17.34
N TRP A 227 -22.13 -40.36 -17.69
CA TRP A 227 -21.13 -41.07 -18.50
C TRP A 227 -20.61 -42.33 -17.79
N ILE A 228 -20.31 -42.25 -16.49
CA ILE A 228 -19.85 -43.38 -15.67
C ILE A 228 -20.92 -44.48 -15.59
N LEU A 229 -22.20 -44.13 -15.45
CA LEU A 229 -23.30 -45.10 -15.42
C LEU A 229 -23.47 -45.82 -16.78
N MET A 230 -23.30 -45.11 -17.90
CA MET A 230 -23.32 -45.72 -19.24
C MET A 230 -22.10 -46.63 -19.51
N HIS A 231 -20.93 -46.28 -18.98
CA HIS A 231 -19.66 -46.96 -19.23
C HIS A 231 -19.14 -47.75 -18.02
N TRP A 232 -20.04 -48.24 -17.15
CA TRP A 232 -19.67 -49.02 -15.96
C TRP A 232 -18.79 -50.23 -16.30
N TRP A 233 -19.02 -50.85 -17.47
CA TRP A 233 -18.24 -51.95 -18.01
C TRP A 233 -16.77 -51.57 -18.29
N VAL A 234 -16.46 -50.30 -18.63
CA VAL A 234 -15.08 -49.83 -18.82
C VAL A 234 -14.33 -49.83 -17.47
N ALA A 235 -14.98 -49.42 -16.38
CA ALA A 235 -14.40 -49.48 -15.05
C ALA A 235 -14.18 -50.93 -14.57
N VAL A 236 -15.11 -51.84 -14.90
CA VAL A 236 -14.97 -53.28 -14.63
C VAL A 236 -13.83 -53.90 -15.45
N ILE A 237 -13.71 -53.60 -16.75
CA ILE A 237 -12.60 -54.07 -17.58
C ILE A 237 -11.27 -53.50 -17.07
N LEU A 238 -11.19 -52.22 -16.71
CA LEU A 238 -9.97 -51.62 -16.15
C LEU A 238 -9.56 -52.33 -14.84
N GLY A 239 -10.50 -52.58 -13.93
CA GLY A 239 -10.25 -53.33 -12.70
C GLY A 239 -9.82 -54.78 -12.97
N LEU A 240 -10.48 -55.47 -13.92
CA LEU A 240 -10.12 -56.83 -14.32
C LEU A 240 -8.72 -56.88 -14.96
N CYS A 241 -8.37 -55.92 -15.82
CA CYS A 241 -7.05 -55.77 -16.40
C CYS A 241 -5.98 -55.54 -15.33
N LEU A 242 -6.25 -54.71 -14.31
CA LEU A 242 -5.32 -54.51 -13.19
C LEU A 242 -5.12 -55.80 -12.38
N VAL A 243 -6.18 -56.57 -12.12
CA VAL A 243 -6.10 -57.89 -11.46
C VAL A 243 -5.38 -58.93 -12.33
N ILE A 244 -5.58 -58.91 -13.65
CA ILE A 244 -4.87 -59.76 -14.61
C ILE A 244 -3.38 -59.39 -14.64
N CYS A 245 -3.02 -58.10 -14.73
CA CYS A 245 -1.62 -57.65 -14.65
C CYS A 245 -0.97 -58.07 -13.32
N MET A 246 -1.64 -57.84 -12.17
CA MET A 246 -1.12 -58.26 -10.87
C MET A 246 -0.97 -59.78 -10.75
N SER A 247 -1.90 -60.58 -11.28
CA SER A 247 -1.80 -62.04 -11.25
C SER A 247 -0.83 -62.62 -12.29
N ILE A 248 -0.59 -61.94 -13.40
CA ILE A 248 0.52 -62.23 -14.33
C ILE A 248 1.85 -61.95 -13.65
N ILE A 249 2.02 -60.80 -12.99
CA ILE A 249 3.22 -60.47 -12.20
C ILE A 249 3.46 -61.54 -11.13
N VAL A 250 2.44 -61.89 -10.34
CA VAL A 250 2.54 -62.94 -9.30
C VAL A 250 2.85 -64.33 -9.89
N ARG A 251 2.42 -64.66 -11.10
CA ARG A 251 2.78 -65.94 -11.76
C ARG A 251 4.18 -65.93 -12.38
N LEU A 252 4.59 -64.84 -13.01
CA LEU A 252 5.93 -64.68 -13.58
C LEU A 252 7.02 -64.68 -12.50
N PHE A 253 6.74 -64.10 -11.33
CA PHE A 253 7.67 -63.99 -10.21
C PHE A 253 7.35 -64.92 -9.03
N GLY A 254 6.52 -65.98 -9.24
CA GLY A 254 6.01 -66.75 -8.11
C GLY A 254 5.42 -68.14 -8.39
N LYS A 255 6.28 -69.13 -8.67
CA LYS A 255 6.37 -70.39 -7.88
C LYS A 255 7.64 -71.21 -8.22
N PRO A 256 8.07 -72.15 -7.33
CA PRO A 256 9.48 -72.58 -7.24
C PRO A 256 9.82 -73.91 -7.95
N SER A 257 11.12 -74.24 -7.95
CA SER A 257 11.70 -75.44 -8.58
C SER A 257 11.42 -76.76 -7.84
N GLU A 258 11.36 -77.85 -8.60
CA GLU A 258 11.71 -79.20 -8.14
C GLU A 258 13.25 -79.35 -8.20
N SER A 259 13.93 -79.79 -7.13
CA SER A 259 14.12 -81.18 -6.65
C SER A 259 15.23 -81.92 -7.44
N LEU A 260 16.23 -82.58 -6.84
CA LEU A 260 16.23 -83.36 -5.59
C LEU A 260 17.55 -83.25 -4.77
N LYS A 261 17.52 -83.70 -3.52
CA LYS A 261 18.62 -83.87 -2.54
C LYS A 261 19.47 -85.16 -2.82
N PRO A 262 20.64 -85.45 -2.18
CA PRO A 262 21.00 -85.07 -0.79
C PRO A 262 22.48 -84.80 -0.40
N LEU A 263 22.61 -84.32 0.85
CA LEU A 263 23.66 -84.58 1.86
C LEU A 263 25.12 -84.10 1.70
N SER A 264 25.60 -83.60 2.86
CA SER A 264 26.98 -83.64 3.38
C SER A 264 27.96 -82.46 3.15
N ASP A 265 28.01 -81.63 4.20
CA ASP A 265 29.24 -81.10 4.86
C ASP A 265 29.96 -79.83 4.36
N SER A 266 30.52 -79.13 5.36
CA SER A 266 31.60 -78.12 5.46
C SER A 266 32.10 -77.36 4.21
N GLY A 267 32.19 -76.02 4.33
CA GLY A 267 32.74 -75.19 3.24
C GLY A 267 32.97 -73.68 3.46
N GLN A 268 33.28 -73.23 4.68
CA GLN A 268 34.09 -72.02 5.00
C GLN A 268 33.90 -70.70 4.20
N THR A 269 33.31 -69.69 4.87
CA THR A 269 33.53 -68.22 4.78
C THR A 269 34.32 -67.63 3.58
N ASN A 270 33.84 -66.55 2.96
CA ASN A 270 34.01 -65.14 3.39
C ASN A 270 33.07 -64.25 2.54
N LYS A 271 32.50 -63.10 2.94
CA LYS A 271 32.44 -62.29 4.18
C LYS A 271 31.23 -61.33 4.00
N SER A 272 30.54 -60.76 4.99
CA SER A 272 30.26 -61.10 6.39
C SER A 272 29.23 -60.06 6.87
N ILE A 273 27.95 -60.44 7.05
CA ILE A 273 26.89 -59.52 7.51
C ILE A 273 26.12 -60.17 8.68
N GLY A 274 25.96 -59.40 9.76
CA GLY A 274 25.20 -59.74 10.96
C GLY A 274 25.01 -58.47 11.81
N ILE A 275 24.28 -58.46 12.92
CA ILE A 275 23.63 -59.55 13.67
C ILE A 275 22.20 -59.09 14.08
N LEU A 276 21.33 -60.01 14.48
CA LEU A 276 19.97 -59.74 14.96
C LEU A 276 19.91 -58.90 16.27
N ARG A 277 18.71 -58.34 16.50
CA ARG A 277 18.18 -57.84 17.79
C ARG A 277 18.05 -58.98 18.84
N PRO A 278 17.64 -58.71 20.10
CA PRO A 278 18.22 -57.77 21.08
C PRO A 278 18.34 -58.39 22.50
N CYS A 279 19.03 -57.72 23.45
CA CYS A 279 18.51 -57.39 24.80
C CYS A 279 19.57 -56.76 25.75
N SER A 280 19.10 -55.82 26.59
CA SER A 280 19.69 -55.28 27.84
C SER A 280 20.73 -56.17 28.58
N ASN A 281 21.83 -55.67 29.19
CA ASN A 281 22.00 -54.47 30.02
C ASN A 281 23.47 -54.23 30.47
N GLN A 282 23.76 -53.02 30.99
CA GLN A 282 24.86 -52.62 31.90
C GLN A 282 26.34 -52.47 31.39
N PRO A 283 27.23 -51.74 32.12
CA PRO A 283 28.39 -51.00 31.55
C PRO A 283 29.78 -51.45 32.10
N LEU A 284 30.86 -50.66 31.85
CA LEU A 284 31.91 -50.19 32.81
C LEU A 284 33.30 -49.88 32.15
N VAL A 285 33.94 -48.72 32.48
CA VAL A 285 35.41 -48.35 32.51
C VAL A 285 36.35 -48.77 31.33
N LYS A 286 37.11 -47.93 30.58
CA LYS A 286 37.99 -46.72 30.82
C LYS A 286 39.51 -47.03 30.99
N ALA A 287 40.31 -46.76 29.94
CA ALA A 287 41.77 -46.46 29.92
C ALA A 287 42.12 -45.78 28.55
N ARG A 288 42.87 -44.66 28.41
CA ARG A 288 44.30 -44.33 28.70
C ARG A 288 45.30 -45.05 27.77
N THR A 289 46.40 -44.48 27.23
CA THR A 289 46.97 -43.10 27.03
C THR A 289 48.11 -43.25 25.97
N GLN A 290 48.83 -42.27 25.39
CA GLN A 290 49.09 -40.80 25.49
C GLN A 290 49.47 -40.32 24.04
N ALA A 291 49.43 -39.09 23.54
CA ALA A 291 49.72 -37.70 23.98
C ALA A 291 51.21 -37.28 24.03
N LEU A 292 51.58 -36.26 23.24
CA LEU A 292 52.69 -35.30 23.42
C LEU A 292 52.41 -34.02 22.60
N ALA A 293 53.04 -32.88 22.94
CA ALA A 293 52.54 -31.55 22.55
C ALA A 293 53.64 -30.48 22.37
N ALA A 294 53.27 -29.34 21.77
CA ALA A 294 53.98 -28.05 21.87
C ALA A 294 52.95 -26.90 21.86
N ASN A 295 53.19 -25.84 22.64
CA ASN A 295 52.26 -24.73 22.88
C ASN A 295 52.77 -23.41 22.28
N SER A 296 51.84 -22.46 22.06
CA SER A 296 52.06 -21.01 22.23
C SER A 296 50.72 -20.32 22.48
N ASN A 297 50.69 -19.39 23.44
CA ASN A 297 49.50 -18.59 23.81
C ASN A 297 49.71 -17.12 23.40
N ILE A 298 48.60 -16.38 23.22
CA ILE A 298 48.37 -14.99 23.71
C ILE A 298 46.89 -14.62 23.42
N ALA A 299 46.34 -13.60 24.08
CA ALA A 299 44.90 -13.39 24.25
C ALA A 299 44.41 -11.96 23.91
N LEU A 300 43.08 -11.75 24.07
CA LEU A 300 42.32 -10.48 23.96
C LEU A 300 42.10 -9.97 22.51
N ALA A 301 41.00 -9.30 22.15
CA ALA A 301 39.93 -8.67 22.95
C ALA A 301 38.54 -8.73 22.25
N HIS A 302 37.45 -8.47 23.00
CA HIS A 302 36.11 -8.24 22.46
C HIS A 302 35.90 -6.78 22.05
N THR A 303 35.52 -6.52 20.79
CA THR A 303 34.61 -5.40 20.43
C THR A 303 33.74 -5.81 19.24
N SER A 304 32.44 -5.52 19.30
CA SER A 304 31.47 -5.77 18.22
C SER A 304 30.63 -4.52 17.99
N SER A 305 30.93 -3.77 16.94
CA SER A 305 30.28 -2.48 16.66
C SER A 305 28.92 -2.67 15.99
N HIS A 306 27.84 -2.25 16.68
CA HIS A 306 26.47 -2.25 16.14
C HIS A 306 26.28 -1.08 15.16
N ARG A 307 26.63 -1.29 13.89
CA ARG A 307 26.42 -0.27 12.84
C ARG A 307 24.94 -0.24 12.42
N LYS A 308 24.21 0.80 12.84
CA LYS A 308 22.83 1.05 12.38
C LYS A 308 22.80 1.14 10.85
N SER A 309 21.86 0.43 10.21
CA SER A 309 21.59 0.58 8.78
C SER A 309 20.61 1.73 8.57
N THR A 310 21.05 2.78 7.88
CA THR A 310 20.22 3.93 7.50
C THR A 310 19.77 3.77 6.05
N SER A 311 18.45 3.77 5.82
CA SER A 311 17.87 3.70 4.48
C SER A 311 18.08 5.00 3.72
N ASN A 312 18.81 4.96 2.60
CA ASN A 312 19.03 6.13 1.75
C ASN A 312 17.75 6.54 1.02
N PHE A 313 17.11 7.62 1.49
CA PHE A 313 16.01 8.25 0.75
C PHE A 313 16.59 9.21 -0.30
N VAL A 314 16.37 8.93 -1.59
CA VAL A 314 16.96 9.71 -2.68
C VAL A 314 16.23 11.05 -2.83
N ARG A 315 16.89 12.12 -2.41
CA ARG A 315 16.39 13.50 -2.51
C ARG A 315 16.85 14.12 -3.84
N THR A 316 16.00 14.10 -4.86
CA THR A 316 16.28 14.76 -6.15
C THR A 316 16.23 16.28 -5.98
N SER A 317 17.39 16.93 -6.16
CA SER A 317 17.51 18.39 -6.17
C SER A 317 17.10 18.98 -7.52
N VAL A 318 16.11 19.87 -7.52
CA VAL A 318 15.78 20.68 -8.71
C VAL A 318 16.80 21.81 -8.82
N SER A 319 17.52 21.87 -9.95
CA SER A 319 18.50 22.91 -10.23
C SER A 319 17.83 24.19 -10.76
N SER A 320 18.15 25.32 -10.14
CA SER A 320 17.65 26.63 -10.57
C SER A 320 18.27 27.04 -11.91
N PHE A 321 17.45 27.15 -12.96
CA PHE A 321 17.88 27.59 -14.29
C PHE A 321 17.60 29.09 -14.48
N SER A 322 18.67 29.91 -14.41
CA SER A 322 18.57 31.37 -14.52
C SER A 322 18.42 31.82 -15.98
N ASN A 323 17.18 32.14 -16.38
CA ASN A 323 16.90 32.62 -17.73
C ASN A 323 17.11 34.14 -17.83
N LYS A 324 18.20 34.53 -18.51
CA LYS A 324 18.70 35.90 -18.58
C LYS A 324 18.04 36.67 -19.72
N HIS A 325 16.91 37.33 -19.46
CA HIS A 325 16.22 38.13 -20.48
C HIS A 325 17.12 39.25 -21.02
N ARG A 326 17.32 39.27 -22.34
CA ARG A 326 18.11 40.27 -23.07
C ARG A 326 17.16 41.17 -23.84
N SER A 327 17.14 42.46 -23.51
CA SER A 327 16.34 43.46 -24.24
C SER A 327 16.76 43.53 -25.71
N LEU A 328 15.79 43.41 -26.62
CA LEU A 328 15.95 43.70 -28.03
C LEU A 328 15.18 44.98 -28.37
N LEU A 329 15.90 46.03 -28.76
CA LEU A 329 15.28 47.16 -29.45
C LEU A 329 14.77 46.68 -30.82
N MET A 330 13.53 47.01 -31.14
CA MET A 330 13.02 47.04 -32.51
C MET A 330 12.44 48.42 -32.78
N THR A 331 12.84 49.00 -33.91
CA THR A 331 12.59 50.39 -34.27
C THR A 331 11.60 50.52 -35.41
N GLY A 332 10.69 51.50 -35.31
CA GLY A 332 10.14 52.17 -36.49
C GLY A 332 8.63 52.07 -36.71
N ASN A 333 8.01 53.26 -36.81
CA ASN A 333 7.03 53.69 -37.83
C ASN A 333 5.85 52.75 -38.17
N GLY A 334 4.56 53.13 -38.07
CA GLY A 334 3.95 54.46 -37.90
C GLY A 334 2.78 54.63 -38.90
N TRP A 335 1.89 55.61 -38.66
CA TRP A 335 0.68 55.93 -39.47
C TRP A 335 -0.42 54.83 -39.44
N VAL A 336 -1.73 55.15 -39.41
CA VAL A 336 -2.45 56.44 -39.42
C VAL A 336 -3.27 56.58 -38.15
#